data_AF-A0A0A0LWJ4-F1
#
_entry.id   AF-A0A0A0LWJ4-F1
#
_cell.length_a   1.000
_cell.length_b   1.000
_cell.length_c   1.000
_cell.angle_alpha   90.00
_cell.angle_beta   90.00
_cell.angle_gamma   90.00
#
_symmetry.space_group_name_H-M   'P 1'
#
loop_
_entity.id
_entity.type
_entity.pdbx_description
1 polymer ?
#
loop_
_entity_poly.entity_id
_entity_poly.type
_entity_poly.pdbx_seq_one_letter_code
_entity_poly.pdbx_strand_id
1 'polypeptide(L)'
;MQYAVLRYRPCFRAAGIWNCSTEVGLRRRQVLEQVDKELAKGDDRAALFLLKESQGKLDGVRCFGAARQIPQRLYTLEELKLNGIETSSLLSPLDSTLGSIERYIQLAAGLLAVSAWNLFEFTPQQIFYISLGFLFLWTLDSVALNGGVGSLVLDTIGHTFSKKYHNRVIQHEAGHFLIAYLLGVLPKGYTTSSFEAFQKEGSLNLQAGTAFVDFEFLEEVNAGKVSATMLNRFSCIALAGVATEYLLYGCAEGGLADINKLDVLLKGLGFTQKKADSQVRWAVLNTILILRRHESARAKLADAMSSGKSVGNCIDVVENSIHLPDL
;
A
#
# COMPACT_ATOMS: atom_id res chain seq x y z
N MET A 1 -36.21 58.88 -28.90
CA MET A 1 -35.92 57.46 -29.24
C MET A 1 -34.51 57.37 -29.80
N GLN A 2 -33.79 56.30 -29.42
CA GLN A 2 -32.45 55.87 -29.87
C GLN A 2 -31.19 56.49 -29.22
N TYR A 3 -30.96 56.03 -27.98
CA TYR A 3 -29.76 55.36 -27.45
C TYR A 3 -28.37 55.63 -28.07
N ALA A 4 -27.52 56.28 -27.28
CA ALA A 4 -26.07 56.30 -27.43
C ALA A 4 -25.41 55.08 -26.77
N VAL A 5 -24.54 54.40 -27.51
CA VAL A 5 -23.79 53.22 -27.07
C VAL A 5 -22.58 53.66 -26.23
N LEU A 6 -22.63 53.44 -24.92
CA LEU A 6 -21.47 53.56 -24.03
C LEU A 6 -20.63 52.28 -24.10
N ARG A 7 -19.44 52.36 -24.68
CA ARG A 7 -18.42 51.31 -24.62
C ARG A 7 -17.78 51.30 -23.23
N TYR A 8 -18.19 50.35 -22.39
CA TYR A 8 -17.53 50.05 -21.13
C TYR A 8 -16.24 49.24 -21.43
N ARG A 9 -15.06 49.79 -21.10
CA ARG A 9 -13.81 49.01 -21.02
C ARG A 9 -13.70 48.41 -19.62
N PRO A 10 -13.66 47.09 -19.43
CA PRO A 10 -13.31 46.53 -18.12
C PRO A 10 -11.79 46.61 -17.93
N CYS A 11 -11.35 47.36 -16.92
CA CYS A 11 -10.00 47.28 -16.38
C CYS A 11 -9.88 45.99 -15.57
N PHE A 12 -9.39 44.92 -16.17
CA PHE A 12 -9.02 43.70 -15.46
C PHE A 12 -7.69 43.93 -14.73
N ARG A 13 -7.73 44.18 -13.41
CA ARG A 13 -6.59 43.96 -12.52
C ARG A 13 -6.56 42.49 -12.12
N ALA A 14 -5.87 41.67 -12.91
CA ALA A 14 -5.50 40.31 -12.54
C ALA A 14 -4.05 40.31 -12.04
N ALA A 15 -3.84 40.60 -10.76
CA ALA A 15 -2.55 40.42 -10.09
C ALA A 15 -2.81 40.21 -8.59
N GLY A 16 -2.75 38.96 -8.12
CA GLY A 16 -2.84 38.67 -6.69
C GLY A 16 -3.16 37.23 -6.31
N ILE A 17 -3.79 36.43 -7.18
CA ILE A 17 -4.27 35.08 -6.81
C ILE A 17 -3.22 33.99 -7.09
N TRP A 18 -2.29 34.21 -8.03
CA TRP A 18 -1.31 33.18 -8.42
C TRP A 18 -0.15 33.00 -7.42
N ASN A 19 0.29 34.05 -6.71
CA ASN A 19 1.44 33.94 -5.80
C ASN A 19 1.13 33.19 -4.49
N CYS A 20 -0.10 33.30 -3.98
CA CYS A 20 -0.47 32.74 -2.69
C CYS A 20 -0.49 31.20 -2.73
N SER A 21 -1.09 30.60 -3.77
CA SER A 21 -1.12 29.14 -3.93
C SER A 21 0.26 28.52 -4.15
N THR A 22 1.19 29.25 -4.80
CA THR A 22 2.56 28.79 -4.98
C THR A 22 3.39 28.88 -3.71
N GLU A 23 3.23 29.94 -2.90
CA GLU A 23 3.95 30.10 -1.62
C GLU A 23 3.50 29.09 -0.55
N VAL A 24 2.19 28.84 -0.47
CA VAL A 24 1.58 27.81 0.39
C VAL A 24 2.17 26.43 0.08
N GLY A 25 2.23 26.07 -1.21
CA GLY A 25 2.80 24.80 -1.65
C GLY A 25 4.30 24.68 -1.37
N LEU A 26 5.05 25.78 -1.45
CA LEU A 26 6.50 25.79 -1.18
C LEU A 26 6.80 25.53 0.30
N ARG A 27 6.06 26.15 1.23
CA ARG A 27 6.25 25.93 2.67
C ARG A 27 5.91 24.50 3.09
N ARG A 28 4.80 23.95 2.59
CA ARG A 28 4.43 22.56 2.83
C ARG A 28 5.53 21.61 2.34
N ARG A 29 6.07 21.83 1.14
CA ARG A 29 7.17 21.02 0.60
C ARG A 29 8.42 21.08 1.47
N GLN A 30 8.79 22.26 1.99
CA GLN A 30 9.93 22.39 2.90
C GLN A 30 9.76 21.57 4.17
N VAL A 31 8.55 21.56 4.75
CA VAL A 31 8.25 20.71 5.92
C VAL A 31 8.34 19.23 5.55
N LEU A 32 7.77 18.83 4.40
CA LEU A 32 7.79 17.44 3.96
C LEU A 32 9.21 16.95 3.60
N GLU A 33 10.08 17.83 3.09
CA GLU A 33 11.51 17.53 2.92
C GLU A 33 12.24 17.33 4.25
N GLN A 34 11.84 18.05 5.31
CA GLN A 34 12.37 17.81 6.66
C GLN A 34 11.87 16.48 7.22
N VAL A 35 10.60 16.15 7.01
CA VAL A 35 10.04 14.83 7.35
C VAL A 35 10.83 13.72 6.66
N ASP A 36 11.08 13.83 5.35
CA ASP A 36 11.89 12.86 4.59
C ASP A 36 13.30 12.70 5.17
N LYS A 37 13.94 13.80 5.62
CA LYS A 37 15.27 13.76 6.25
C LYS A 37 15.25 13.03 7.59
N GLU A 38 14.25 13.25 8.43
CA GLU A 38 14.14 12.56 9.72
C GLU A 38 13.80 11.07 9.53
N LEU A 39 12.94 10.73 8.57
CA LEU A 39 12.67 9.34 8.19
C LEU A 39 13.93 8.64 7.68
N ALA A 40 14.76 9.32 6.87
CA ALA A 40 16.03 8.77 6.37
C ALA A 40 17.07 8.53 7.48
N LYS A 41 17.02 9.29 8.57
CA LYS A 41 17.84 9.06 9.77
C LYS A 41 17.30 7.95 10.68
N GLY A 42 16.07 7.49 10.43
CA GLY A 42 15.34 6.56 11.29
C GLY A 42 14.72 7.19 12.53
N ASP A 43 14.63 8.53 12.61
CA ASP A 43 13.95 9.22 13.71
C ASP A 43 12.46 9.41 13.40
N ASP A 44 11.73 8.30 13.54
CA ASP A 44 10.30 8.23 13.23
C ASP A 44 9.45 9.16 14.14
N ARG A 45 9.92 9.42 15.37
CA ARG A 45 9.25 10.29 16.33
C ARG A 45 9.37 11.76 15.92
N ALA A 46 10.57 12.20 15.53
CA ALA A 46 10.79 13.55 15.04
C ALA A 46 10.01 13.81 13.74
N ALA A 47 9.99 12.85 12.81
CA ALA A 47 9.23 12.93 11.58
C ALA A 47 7.72 13.12 11.84
N LEU A 48 7.14 12.30 12.73
CA LEU A 48 5.72 12.43 13.10
C LEU A 48 5.42 13.74 13.82
N PHE A 49 6.33 14.19 14.69
CA PHE A 49 6.19 15.47 15.40
C PHE A 49 6.12 16.65 14.42
N LEU A 50 7.04 16.73 13.45
CA LEU A 50 7.05 17.77 12.42
C LEU A 50 5.75 17.78 11.60
N LEU A 51 5.26 16.59 11.23
CA LEU A 51 4.00 16.47 10.50
C LEU A 51 2.82 16.96 11.34
N LYS A 52 2.70 16.51 12.60
CA LYS A 52 1.65 16.95 13.54
C LYS A 52 1.72 18.45 13.82
N GLU A 53 2.92 19.03 13.91
CA GLU A 53 3.12 20.48 14.12
C GLU A 53 2.70 21.32 12.90
N SER A 54 2.77 20.74 11.71
CA SER A 54 2.27 21.37 10.49
C SER A 54 0.76 21.22 10.31
N GLN A 55 0.13 20.29 11.01
CA GLN A 55 -1.30 20.01 10.90
C GLN A 55 -2.15 21.21 11.36
N GLY A 56 -3.13 21.62 10.56
CA GLY A 56 -4.04 22.72 10.89
C GLY A 56 -3.53 24.13 10.63
N LYS A 57 -2.26 24.30 10.22
CA LYS A 57 -1.76 25.57 9.68
C LYS A 57 -2.29 25.76 8.24
N LEU A 58 -2.60 27.00 7.85
CA LEU A 58 -3.09 27.33 6.49
C LEU A 58 -2.16 26.83 5.37
N ASP A 59 -0.85 26.75 5.66
CA ASP A 59 0.20 26.29 4.74
C ASP A 59 0.70 24.86 5.03
N GLY A 60 -0.01 24.11 5.87
CA GLY A 60 0.42 22.80 6.37
C GLY A 60 -0.32 21.62 5.75
N VAL A 61 -0.21 20.46 6.40
CA VAL A 61 -0.97 19.27 6.01
C VAL A 61 -2.39 19.31 6.57
N ARG A 62 -3.36 18.93 5.76
CA ARG A 62 -4.79 19.01 6.11
C ARG A 62 -5.46 17.64 6.13
N CYS A 63 -4.99 16.71 5.31
CA CYS A 63 -5.63 15.42 5.10
C CYS A 63 -5.14 14.36 6.11
N PHE A 64 -4.00 14.60 6.77
CA PHE A 64 -3.46 13.67 7.78
C PHE A 64 -4.48 13.43 8.90
N GLY A 65 -4.90 12.17 9.08
CA GLY A 65 -5.87 11.80 10.13
C GLY A 65 -7.28 12.41 9.97
N ALA A 66 -7.59 13.02 8.83
CA ALA A 66 -8.81 13.79 8.63
C ALA A 66 -9.90 13.00 7.87
N ALA A 67 -9.72 11.71 7.62
CA ALA A 67 -10.74 10.91 6.92
C ALA A 67 -12.05 10.85 7.70
N ARG A 68 -13.16 11.24 7.08
CA ARG A 68 -14.50 10.89 7.59
C ARG A 68 -14.77 9.39 7.47
N GLN A 69 -14.71 8.74 8.63
CA GLN A 69 -15.01 7.33 8.84
C GLN A 69 -16.50 7.07 9.08
N ILE A 70 -16.94 5.84 8.83
CA ILE A 70 -18.29 5.39 9.16
C ILE A 70 -18.42 5.05 10.66
N PRO A 71 -19.61 5.22 11.26
CA PRO A 71 -19.82 4.86 12.66
C PRO A 71 -19.55 3.38 12.91
N GLN A 72 -18.93 3.06 14.05
CA GLN A 72 -18.65 1.68 14.44
C GLN A 72 -19.94 1.00 14.90
N ARG A 73 -20.41 0.02 14.12
CA ARG A 73 -21.55 -0.84 14.45
C ARG A 73 -21.36 -2.23 13.86
N LEU A 74 -22.21 -3.16 14.26
CA LEU A 74 -22.24 -4.51 13.70
C LEU A 74 -22.85 -4.46 12.30
N TYR A 75 -21.98 -4.54 11.28
CA TYR A 75 -22.42 -4.63 9.89
C TYR A 75 -22.63 -6.10 9.48
N THR A 76 -23.69 -6.34 8.72
CA THR A 76 -24.03 -7.65 8.15
C THR A 76 -23.42 -7.82 6.75
N LEU A 77 -23.27 -9.07 6.30
CA LEU A 77 -22.80 -9.33 4.94
C LEU A 77 -23.74 -8.77 3.86
N GLU A 78 -25.05 -8.76 4.13
CA GLU A 78 -26.04 -8.18 3.22
C GLU A 78 -25.89 -6.66 3.09
N GLU A 79 -25.58 -5.94 4.17
CA GLU A 79 -25.27 -4.51 4.09
C GLU A 79 -24.00 -4.25 3.26
N LEU A 80 -22.99 -5.11 3.32
CA LEU A 80 -21.80 -4.99 2.48
C LEU A 80 -22.16 -5.22 1.00
N LYS A 81 -22.96 -6.25 0.69
CA LYS A 81 -23.46 -6.51 -0.66
C LYS A 81 -24.30 -5.36 -1.21
N LEU A 82 -25.14 -4.75 -0.37
CA LEU A 82 -25.93 -3.56 -0.74
C LEU A 82 -25.05 -2.36 -1.10
N ASN A 83 -23.83 -2.28 -0.55
CA ASN A 83 -22.82 -1.29 -0.94
C ASN A 83 -21.95 -1.74 -2.13
N GLY A 84 -22.31 -2.83 -2.79
CA GLY A 84 -21.56 -3.42 -3.91
C GLY A 84 -20.22 -3.98 -3.48
N ILE A 85 -20.16 -4.65 -2.33
CA ILE A 85 -18.95 -5.29 -1.80
C ILE A 85 -19.20 -6.79 -1.67
N GLU A 86 -18.52 -7.58 -2.49
CA GLU A 86 -18.51 -9.03 -2.41
C GLU A 86 -17.33 -9.51 -1.57
N THR A 87 -17.63 -9.96 -0.35
CA THR A 87 -16.59 -10.35 0.62
C THR A 87 -15.78 -11.57 0.20
N SER A 88 -16.34 -12.48 -0.59
CA SER A 88 -15.62 -13.65 -1.12
C SER A 88 -14.49 -13.21 -2.05
N SER A 89 -14.79 -12.35 -3.01
CA SER A 89 -13.83 -11.86 -4.02
C SER A 89 -12.77 -10.90 -3.44
N LEU A 90 -13.04 -10.35 -2.25
CA LEU A 90 -12.17 -9.43 -1.52
C LEU A 90 -11.25 -10.13 -0.51
N LEU A 91 -11.79 -11.06 0.29
CA LEU A 91 -11.09 -11.67 1.42
C LEU A 91 -10.56 -13.09 1.14
N SER A 92 -10.72 -13.58 -0.09
CA SER A 92 -9.99 -14.76 -0.57
C SER A 92 -9.15 -14.36 -1.79
N PRO A 93 -7.95 -13.80 -1.56
CA PRO A 93 -7.06 -13.44 -2.64
C PRO A 93 -6.72 -14.68 -3.47
N LEU A 94 -6.85 -14.58 -4.80
CA LEU A 94 -6.54 -15.66 -5.73
C LEU A 94 -5.33 -15.25 -6.56
N ASP A 95 -4.14 -15.77 -6.23
CA ASP A 95 -2.87 -15.50 -6.95
C ASP A 95 -2.83 -16.07 -8.37
N SER A 96 -3.71 -15.60 -9.25
CA SER A 96 -3.88 -16.13 -10.60
C SER A 96 -2.75 -15.69 -11.55
N THR A 97 -2.29 -14.43 -11.43
CA THR A 97 -1.26 -13.87 -12.31
C THR A 97 0.11 -14.41 -11.95
N LEU A 98 0.50 -14.30 -10.69
CA LEU A 98 1.80 -14.77 -10.21
C LEU A 98 1.91 -16.31 -10.30
N GLY A 99 0.84 -17.05 -9.96
CA GLY A 99 0.81 -18.50 -10.11
C GLY A 99 0.89 -18.97 -11.57
N SER A 100 0.33 -18.20 -12.52
CA SER A 100 0.50 -18.50 -13.95
C SER A 100 1.96 -18.30 -14.39
N ILE A 101 2.59 -17.23 -13.93
CA ILE A 101 4.01 -16.94 -14.21
C ILE A 101 4.90 -18.05 -13.62
N GLU A 102 4.66 -18.46 -12.38
CA GLU A 102 5.36 -19.57 -11.75
C GLU A 102 5.27 -20.84 -12.59
N ARG A 103 4.08 -21.19 -13.06
CA ARG A 103 3.86 -22.38 -13.90
C ARG A 103 4.61 -22.30 -15.24
N TYR A 104 4.66 -21.13 -15.88
CA TYR A 104 5.44 -20.94 -17.11
C TYR A 104 6.94 -21.08 -16.87
N ILE A 105 7.45 -20.53 -15.76
CA ILE A 105 8.85 -20.68 -15.36
C ILE A 105 9.18 -22.15 -15.11
N GLN A 106 8.32 -22.89 -14.39
CA GLN A 106 8.50 -24.32 -14.14
C GLN A 106 8.54 -25.12 -15.45
N LEU A 107 7.64 -24.82 -16.40
CA LEU A 107 7.64 -25.46 -17.72
C LEU A 107 8.92 -25.13 -18.51
N ALA A 108 9.35 -23.87 -18.52
CA ALA A 108 10.57 -23.45 -19.19
C ALA A 108 11.81 -24.10 -18.56
N ALA A 109 11.88 -24.17 -17.23
CA ALA A 109 12.94 -24.85 -16.49
C ALA A 109 12.98 -26.35 -16.82
N GLY A 110 11.82 -27.01 -16.91
CA GLY A 110 11.72 -28.40 -17.35
C GLY A 110 12.24 -28.61 -18.78
N LEU A 111 11.85 -27.75 -19.72
CA LEU A 111 12.33 -27.80 -21.10
C LEU A 111 13.84 -27.54 -21.20
N LEU A 112 14.37 -26.60 -20.43
CA LEU A 112 15.80 -26.33 -20.33
C LEU A 112 16.56 -27.51 -19.74
N ALA A 113 16.03 -28.16 -18.71
CA ALA A 113 16.63 -29.34 -18.11
C ALA A 113 16.69 -30.52 -19.11
N VAL A 114 15.61 -30.76 -19.85
CA VAL A 114 15.56 -31.79 -20.92
C VAL A 114 16.51 -31.45 -22.06
N SER A 115 16.59 -30.18 -22.45
CA SER A 115 17.50 -29.73 -23.51
C SER A 115 18.96 -29.86 -23.07
N ALA A 116 19.28 -29.49 -21.83
CA ALA A 116 20.62 -29.61 -21.26
C ALA A 116 21.02 -31.08 -21.08
N TRP A 117 20.09 -31.95 -20.68
CA TRP A 117 20.32 -33.40 -20.67
C TRP A 117 20.75 -33.90 -22.05
N ASN A 118 20.02 -33.53 -23.10
CA ASN A 118 20.31 -33.97 -24.46
C ASN A 118 21.60 -33.37 -25.05
N LEU A 119 21.97 -32.13 -24.66
CA LEU A 119 23.14 -31.44 -25.19
C LEU A 119 24.45 -31.86 -24.51
N PHE A 120 24.41 -32.06 -23.19
CA PHE A 120 25.60 -32.33 -22.37
C PHE A 120 25.77 -33.81 -22.02
N GLU A 121 24.84 -34.67 -22.46
CA GLU A 121 24.85 -36.13 -22.23
C GLU A 121 25.15 -36.49 -20.76
N PHE A 122 24.51 -35.78 -19.83
CA PHE A 122 24.77 -35.98 -18.41
C PHE A 122 24.53 -37.42 -17.99
N THR A 123 25.46 -37.97 -17.21
CA THR A 123 25.34 -39.34 -16.69
C THR A 123 24.31 -39.42 -15.56
N PRO A 124 23.61 -40.56 -15.37
CA PRO A 124 22.60 -40.69 -14.30
C PRO A 124 23.07 -40.27 -12.91
N GLN A 125 24.37 -40.48 -12.60
CA GLN A 125 25.00 -40.04 -11.36
C GLN A 125 25.12 -38.52 -11.25
N GLN A 126 25.48 -37.83 -12.33
CA GLN A 126 25.55 -36.36 -12.35
C GLN A 126 24.18 -35.72 -12.16
N ILE A 127 23.12 -36.25 -12.78
CA ILE A 127 21.76 -35.76 -12.55
C ILE A 127 21.34 -35.99 -11.11
N PHE A 128 21.69 -37.13 -10.50
CA PHE A 128 21.41 -37.36 -9.09
C PHE A 128 22.07 -36.33 -8.18
N TYR A 129 23.35 -35.99 -8.42
CA TYR A 129 24.03 -34.96 -7.62
C TYR A 129 23.48 -33.55 -7.86
N ILE A 130 23.14 -33.22 -9.11
CA ILE A 130 22.52 -31.94 -9.45
C ILE A 130 21.15 -31.81 -8.78
N SER A 131 20.30 -32.84 -8.86
CA SER A 131 18.98 -32.83 -8.25
C SER A 131 19.06 -32.79 -6.72
N LEU A 132 20.01 -33.51 -6.11
CA LEU A 132 20.27 -33.44 -4.68
C LEU A 132 20.73 -32.03 -4.26
N GLY A 133 21.59 -31.39 -5.05
CA GLY A 133 22.01 -30.01 -4.84
C GLY A 133 20.85 -29.02 -4.92
N PHE A 134 19.99 -29.13 -5.94
CA PHE A 134 18.78 -28.32 -6.06
C PHE A 134 17.78 -28.56 -4.93
N LEU A 135 17.57 -29.82 -4.54
CA LEU A 135 16.70 -30.17 -3.41
C LEU A 135 17.23 -29.58 -2.10
N PHE A 136 18.56 -29.60 -1.91
CA PHE A 136 19.21 -28.99 -0.76
C PHE A 136 19.03 -27.47 -0.76
N LEU A 137 19.29 -26.80 -1.88
CA LEU A 137 19.09 -25.35 -2.01
C LEU A 137 17.62 -24.95 -1.81
N TRP A 138 16.69 -25.70 -2.39
CA TRP A 138 15.26 -25.52 -2.16
C TRP A 138 14.93 -25.66 -0.68
N THR A 139 15.37 -26.75 -0.05
CA THR A 139 15.08 -27.00 1.37
C THR A 139 15.68 -25.91 2.26
N LEU A 140 16.90 -25.44 1.94
CA LEU A 140 17.51 -24.32 2.64
C LEU A 140 16.68 -23.05 2.49
N ASP A 141 16.22 -22.70 1.29
CA ASP A 141 15.37 -21.52 1.09
C ASP A 141 14.04 -21.65 1.85
N SER A 142 13.34 -22.79 1.71
CA SER A 142 12.07 -23.03 2.39
C SER A 142 12.18 -23.00 3.92
N VAL A 143 13.26 -23.55 4.49
CA VAL A 143 13.38 -23.72 5.95
C VAL A 143 14.13 -22.56 6.59
N ALA A 144 15.27 -22.15 6.02
CA ALA A 144 16.09 -21.10 6.60
C ALA A 144 15.59 -19.69 6.24
N LEU A 145 14.98 -19.54 5.06
CA LEU A 145 14.54 -18.25 4.53
C LEU A 145 13.02 -18.21 4.30
N ASN A 146 12.23 -19.18 4.76
CA ASN A 146 10.77 -19.22 4.54
C ASN A 146 10.36 -19.04 3.04
N GLY A 147 11.22 -19.43 2.10
CA GLY A 147 10.98 -19.24 0.66
C GLY A 147 11.30 -17.82 0.14
N GLY A 148 12.10 -17.04 0.86
CA GLY A 148 12.46 -15.67 0.50
C GLY A 148 13.15 -15.55 -0.86
N VAL A 149 14.12 -16.42 -1.17
CA VAL A 149 14.83 -16.35 -2.45
C VAL A 149 13.90 -16.70 -3.61
N GLY A 150 13.10 -17.76 -3.45
CA GLY A 150 12.11 -18.15 -4.45
C GLY A 150 11.07 -17.05 -4.72
N SER A 151 10.50 -16.46 -3.67
CA SER A 151 9.53 -15.38 -3.79
C SER A 151 10.13 -14.11 -4.40
N LEU A 152 11.36 -13.74 -4.04
CA LEU A 152 12.06 -12.58 -4.62
C LEU A 152 12.33 -12.78 -6.11
N VAL A 153 12.79 -13.95 -6.53
CA VAL A 153 13.02 -14.27 -7.95
C VAL A 153 11.71 -14.24 -8.72
N LEU A 154 10.65 -14.85 -8.17
CA LEU A 154 9.33 -14.89 -8.77
C LEU A 154 8.74 -13.48 -8.94
N ASP A 155 8.83 -12.65 -7.90
CA ASP A 155 8.36 -11.26 -7.89
C ASP A 155 9.15 -10.39 -8.86
N THR A 156 10.48 -10.53 -8.89
CA THR A 156 11.35 -9.81 -9.84
C THR A 156 11.00 -10.15 -11.30
N ILE A 157 10.79 -11.44 -11.59
CA ILE A 157 10.35 -11.90 -12.92
C ILE A 157 8.91 -11.40 -13.19
N GLY A 158 8.02 -11.45 -12.20
CA GLY A 158 6.66 -10.94 -12.29
C GLY A 158 6.62 -9.47 -12.70
N HIS A 159 7.41 -8.63 -12.03
CA HIS A 159 7.57 -7.21 -12.35
C HIS A 159 8.22 -6.95 -13.70
N THR A 160 9.21 -7.76 -14.09
CA THR A 160 9.94 -7.59 -15.37
C THR A 160 9.08 -7.99 -16.57
N PHE A 161 8.29 -9.05 -16.45
CA PHE A 161 7.54 -9.63 -17.57
C PHE A 161 6.05 -9.24 -17.61
N SER A 162 5.46 -8.83 -16.48
CA SER A 162 4.03 -8.50 -16.39
C SER A 162 3.80 -7.06 -15.92
N LYS A 163 3.56 -6.16 -16.88
CA LYS A 163 3.08 -4.80 -16.58
C LYS A 163 1.78 -4.80 -15.77
N LYS A 164 0.93 -5.80 -15.97
CA LYS A 164 -0.32 -5.98 -15.22
C LYS A 164 -0.04 -6.24 -13.75
N TYR A 165 0.92 -7.13 -13.43
CA TYR A 165 1.30 -7.44 -12.05
C TYR A 165 1.94 -6.21 -11.37
N HIS A 166 2.89 -5.56 -12.05
CA HIS A 166 3.54 -4.35 -11.53
C HIS A 166 2.52 -3.24 -11.22
N ASN A 167 1.59 -2.97 -12.14
CA ASN A 167 0.54 -1.97 -11.89
C ASN A 167 -0.39 -2.39 -10.75
N ARG A 168 -0.70 -3.69 -10.59
CA ARG A 168 -1.52 -4.18 -9.47
C ARG A 168 -0.84 -3.92 -8.13
N VAL A 169 0.44 -4.28 -8.00
CA VAL A 169 1.24 -4.08 -6.77
C VAL A 169 1.36 -2.59 -6.43
N ILE A 170 1.67 -1.71 -7.38
CA ILE A 170 1.76 -0.27 -7.10
C ILE A 170 0.42 0.27 -6.58
N GLN A 171 -0.69 -0.16 -7.18
CA GLN A 171 -2.02 0.26 -6.72
C GLN A 171 -2.33 -0.29 -5.33
N HIS A 172 -1.93 -1.53 -5.03
CA HIS A 172 -2.04 -2.14 -3.71
C HIS A 172 -1.32 -1.29 -2.64
N GLU A 173 -0.05 -0.97 -2.88
CA GLU A 173 0.76 -0.16 -1.97
C GLU A 173 0.26 1.29 -1.85
N ALA A 174 -0.22 1.88 -2.95
CA ALA A 174 -0.85 3.20 -2.91
C ALA A 174 -2.13 3.21 -2.06
N GLY A 175 -2.86 2.11 -2.04
CA GLY A 175 -4.01 1.90 -1.15
C GLY A 175 -3.62 1.96 0.32
N HIS A 176 -2.62 1.16 0.70
CA HIS A 176 -2.03 1.14 2.04
C HIS A 176 -1.55 2.52 2.48
N PHE A 177 -0.74 3.18 1.63
CA PHE A 177 -0.21 4.51 1.89
C PHE A 177 -1.32 5.54 2.13
N LEU A 178 -2.30 5.60 1.22
CA LEU A 178 -3.38 6.58 1.29
C LEU A 178 -4.23 6.40 2.55
N ILE A 179 -4.62 5.16 2.85
CA ILE A 179 -5.49 4.87 4.00
C ILE A 179 -4.74 5.13 5.32
N ALA A 180 -3.47 4.73 5.44
CA ALA A 180 -2.68 5.04 6.61
C ALA A 180 -2.59 6.54 6.86
N TYR A 181 -2.22 7.31 5.84
CA TYR A 181 -2.09 8.76 5.94
C TYR A 181 -3.40 9.44 6.35
N LEU A 182 -4.50 9.07 5.71
CA LEU A 182 -5.83 9.61 6.00
C LEU A 182 -6.36 9.23 7.38
N LEU A 183 -5.94 8.07 7.93
CA LEU A 183 -6.29 7.62 9.28
C LEU A 183 -5.32 8.11 10.37
N GLY A 184 -4.29 8.86 9.99
CA GLY A 184 -3.36 9.52 10.92
C GLY A 184 -2.17 8.65 11.32
N VAL A 185 -1.82 7.67 10.49
CA VAL A 185 -0.61 6.86 10.62
C VAL A 185 0.36 7.29 9.52
N LEU A 186 1.55 7.77 9.90
CA LEU A 186 2.53 8.29 8.95
C LEU A 186 3.20 7.12 8.20
N PRO A 187 3.17 7.08 6.86
CA PRO A 187 4.02 6.16 6.10
C PRO A 187 5.49 6.52 6.29
N LYS A 188 6.33 5.53 6.61
CA LYS A 188 7.78 5.65 6.78
C LYS A 188 8.54 5.48 5.47
N GLY A 189 8.02 4.61 4.61
CA GLY A 189 8.64 4.24 3.35
C GLY A 189 7.72 3.33 2.56
N TYR A 190 8.06 3.13 1.29
CA TYR A 190 7.38 2.16 0.46
C TYR A 190 8.39 1.50 -0.48
N THR A 191 8.07 0.27 -0.87
CA THR A 191 8.82 -0.53 -1.83
C THR A 191 7.84 -1.04 -2.87
N THR A 192 8.17 -0.86 -4.14
CA THR A 192 7.28 -1.23 -5.26
C THR A 192 7.56 -2.62 -5.81
N SER A 193 8.64 -3.26 -5.33
CA SER A 193 9.06 -4.62 -5.66
C SER A 193 9.84 -5.23 -4.49
N SER A 194 9.85 -6.55 -4.40
CA SER A 194 10.61 -7.30 -3.37
C SER A 194 12.13 -7.14 -3.55
N PHE A 195 12.59 -6.90 -4.79
CA PHE A 195 14.00 -6.56 -5.05
C PHE A 195 14.38 -5.20 -4.45
N GLU A 196 13.52 -4.20 -4.59
CA GLU A 196 13.72 -2.89 -3.97
C GLU A 196 13.69 -3.00 -2.43
N ALA A 197 12.82 -3.86 -1.88
CA ALA A 197 12.77 -4.17 -0.45
C ALA A 197 14.05 -4.84 0.05
N PHE A 198 14.58 -5.82 -0.68
CA PHE A 198 15.87 -6.44 -0.37
C PHE A 198 17.02 -5.42 -0.42
N GLN A 199 17.06 -4.54 -1.41
CA GLN A 199 18.13 -3.55 -1.52
C GLN A 199 18.08 -2.52 -0.38
N LYS A 200 16.90 -2.13 0.08
CA LYS A 200 16.73 -1.15 1.17
C LYS A 200 16.88 -1.76 2.56
N GLU A 201 16.40 -2.99 2.78
CA GLU A 201 16.30 -3.60 4.12
C GLU A 201 17.25 -4.80 4.33
N GLY A 202 17.91 -5.27 3.28
CA GLY A 202 18.93 -6.33 3.35
C GLY A 202 18.40 -7.73 3.67
N SER A 203 17.07 -7.93 3.63
CA SER A 203 16.42 -9.18 3.99
C SER A 203 15.69 -9.79 2.80
N LEU A 204 15.92 -11.09 2.58
CA LEU A 204 15.42 -11.85 1.43
C LEU A 204 13.93 -12.22 1.55
N ASN A 205 13.30 -11.97 2.70
CA ASN A 205 11.94 -12.42 3.00
C ASN A 205 10.92 -11.26 2.99
N LEU A 206 11.32 -10.09 2.48
CA LEU A 206 10.45 -8.93 2.40
C LEU A 206 9.86 -8.80 1.00
N GLN A 207 8.53 -8.89 0.95
CA GLN A 207 7.73 -8.55 -0.21
C GLN A 207 7.65 -7.02 -0.37
N ALA A 208 7.30 -6.54 -1.56
CA ALA A 208 6.84 -5.16 -1.75
C ALA A 208 5.84 -4.76 -0.65
N GLY A 209 5.98 -3.55 -0.13
CA GLY A 209 5.25 -3.13 1.05
C GLY A 209 5.45 -1.67 1.43
N THR A 210 4.44 -1.10 2.08
CA THR A 210 4.52 0.17 2.80
C THR A 210 4.89 -0.05 4.27
N ALA A 211 5.95 0.62 4.71
CA ALA A 211 6.32 0.68 6.12
C ALA A 211 5.61 1.87 6.79
N PHE A 212 5.24 1.73 8.05
CA PHE A 212 4.53 2.75 8.82
C PHE A 212 5.27 3.11 10.10
N VAL A 213 5.04 4.33 10.57
CA VAL A 213 5.45 4.76 11.90
C VAL A 213 4.43 4.23 12.92
N ASP A 214 4.79 3.14 13.60
CA ASP A 214 3.89 2.35 14.44
C ASP A 214 4.34 2.24 15.91
N PHE A 215 5.24 3.11 16.38
CA PHE A 215 5.72 3.07 17.77
C PHE A 215 4.58 3.21 18.80
N GLU A 216 3.55 4.02 18.50
CA GLU A 216 2.37 4.15 19.38
C GLU A 216 1.64 2.80 19.52
N PHE A 217 1.63 1.99 18.45
CA PHE A 217 1.04 0.65 18.45
C PHE A 217 1.91 -0.38 19.14
N LEU A 218 3.21 -0.37 18.89
CA LEU A 218 4.13 -1.25 19.59
C LEU A 218 4.09 -1.01 21.11
N GLU A 219 3.99 0.24 21.54
CA GLU A 219 3.83 0.59 22.97
C GLU A 219 2.52 0.04 23.55
N GLU A 220 1.38 0.19 22.86
CA GLU A 220 0.08 -0.34 23.30
C GLU A 220 0.05 -1.88 23.32
N VAL A 221 0.63 -2.54 22.32
CA VAL A 221 0.77 -4.00 22.24
C VAL A 221 1.66 -4.51 23.37
N ASN A 222 2.81 -3.86 23.61
CA ASN A 222 3.72 -4.22 24.70
C ASN A 222 3.11 -3.99 26.08
N ALA A 223 2.24 -2.99 26.23
CA ALA A 223 1.45 -2.76 27.43
C ALA A 223 0.29 -3.77 27.61
N GLY A 224 0.08 -4.66 26.64
CA GLY A 224 -0.96 -5.69 26.65
C GLY A 224 -2.38 -5.16 26.45
N LYS A 225 -2.54 -3.91 25.99
CA LYS A 225 -3.85 -3.27 25.77
C LYS A 225 -3.79 -2.38 24.53
N VAL A 226 -4.45 -2.82 23.46
CA VAL A 226 -4.66 -2.01 22.26
C VAL A 226 -5.99 -1.27 22.35
N SER A 227 -5.94 0.04 22.14
CA SER A 227 -7.11 0.92 22.12
C SER A 227 -8.01 0.62 20.92
N ALA A 228 -9.32 0.84 21.07
CA ALA A 228 -10.28 0.60 20.00
C ALA A 228 -9.98 1.46 18.76
N THR A 229 -9.58 2.71 18.96
CA THR A 229 -9.19 3.63 17.88
C THR A 229 -7.99 3.10 17.11
N MET A 230 -6.98 2.59 17.81
CA MET A 230 -5.78 2.06 17.17
C MET A 230 -6.09 0.77 16.41
N LEU A 231 -6.81 -0.16 17.03
CA LEU A 231 -7.26 -1.37 16.35
C LEU A 231 -8.05 -1.06 15.07
N ASN A 232 -8.94 -0.07 15.13
CA ASN A 232 -9.72 0.38 13.98
C ASN A 232 -8.82 0.89 12.84
N ARG A 233 -7.81 1.71 13.14
CA ARG A 233 -6.84 2.22 12.15
C ARG A 233 -6.07 1.09 11.49
N PHE A 234 -5.45 0.21 12.28
CA PHE A 234 -4.66 -0.90 11.75
C PHE A 234 -5.50 -1.94 11.00
N SER A 235 -6.75 -2.18 11.43
CA SER A 235 -7.68 -3.04 10.67
C SER A 235 -7.97 -2.47 9.28
N CYS A 236 -8.19 -1.15 9.18
CA CYS A 236 -8.43 -0.49 7.90
C CYS A 236 -7.20 -0.48 7.00
N ILE A 237 -6.01 -0.25 7.59
CA ILE A 237 -4.73 -0.27 6.88
C ILE A 237 -4.44 -1.67 6.36
N ALA A 238 -4.50 -2.71 7.19
CA ALA A 238 -4.26 -4.09 6.75
C ALA A 238 -5.16 -4.54 5.59
N LEU A 239 -6.36 -3.97 5.47
CA LEU A 239 -7.32 -4.27 4.41
C LEU A 239 -7.25 -3.31 3.22
N ALA A 240 -6.41 -2.27 3.26
CA ALA A 240 -6.37 -1.20 2.25
C ALA A 240 -5.86 -1.68 0.90
N GLY A 241 -4.81 -2.50 0.90
CA GLY A 241 -4.28 -3.11 -0.32
C GLY A 241 -5.30 -3.99 -1.04
N VAL A 242 -5.87 -4.98 -0.33
CA VAL A 242 -6.91 -5.87 -0.90
C VAL A 242 -8.17 -5.11 -1.34
N ALA A 243 -8.59 -4.09 -0.58
CA ALA A 243 -9.71 -3.24 -0.95
C ALA A 243 -9.43 -2.45 -2.23
N THR A 244 -8.20 -1.97 -2.41
CA THR A 244 -7.80 -1.26 -3.63
C THR A 244 -7.77 -2.17 -4.83
N GLU A 245 -7.23 -3.38 -4.69
CA GLU A 245 -7.25 -4.36 -5.77
C GLU A 245 -8.66 -4.76 -6.17
N TYR A 246 -9.55 -5.00 -5.19
CA TYR A 246 -10.95 -5.30 -5.45
C TYR A 246 -11.66 -4.17 -6.20
N LEU A 247 -11.43 -2.91 -5.82
CA LEU A 247 -12.05 -1.76 -6.48
C LEU A 247 -11.60 -1.58 -7.93
N LEU A 248 -10.35 -1.94 -8.26
CA LEU A 248 -9.79 -1.76 -9.60
C LEU A 248 -9.99 -2.98 -10.52
N TYR A 249 -9.89 -4.18 -9.95
CA TYR A 249 -9.78 -5.42 -10.72
C TYR A 249 -10.90 -6.42 -10.44
N GLY A 250 -11.81 -6.11 -9.49
CA GLY A 250 -12.93 -6.98 -9.11
C GLY A 250 -12.55 -8.15 -8.20
N CYS A 251 -11.27 -8.46 -8.06
CA CYS A 251 -10.74 -9.47 -7.14
C CYS A 251 -9.39 -9.03 -6.55
N ALA A 252 -9.15 -9.42 -5.31
CA ALA A 252 -7.82 -9.37 -4.72
C ALA A 252 -6.98 -10.57 -5.21
N GLU A 253 -5.71 -10.33 -5.54
CA GLU A 253 -4.71 -11.37 -5.80
C GLU A 253 -3.68 -11.37 -4.66
N GLY A 254 -3.23 -10.19 -4.21
CA GLY A 254 -2.28 -10.06 -3.08
C GLY A 254 -2.92 -9.84 -1.69
N GLY A 255 -2.09 -9.54 -0.69
CA GLY A 255 -2.54 -9.10 0.64
C GLY A 255 -2.84 -10.21 1.66
N LEU A 256 -2.57 -11.48 1.35
CA LEU A 256 -2.76 -12.59 2.29
C LEU A 256 -1.89 -12.42 3.55
N ALA A 257 -0.66 -11.92 3.40
CA ALA A 257 0.22 -11.62 4.53
C ALA A 257 -0.39 -10.57 5.48
N ASP A 258 -1.04 -9.55 4.95
CA ASP A 258 -1.67 -8.49 5.74
C ASP A 258 -2.92 -8.98 6.48
N ILE A 259 -3.73 -9.80 5.80
CA ILE A 259 -4.89 -10.47 6.42
C ILE A 259 -4.43 -11.40 7.55
N ASN A 260 -3.37 -12.18 7.34
CA ASN A 260 -2.82 -13.07 8.36
C ASN A 260 -2.26 -12.30 9.57
N LYS A 261 -1.57 -11.17 9.34
CA LYS A 261 -1.10 -10.29 10.43
C LYS A 261 -2.28 -9.74 11.24
N LEU A 262 -3.35 -9.31 10.56
CA LEU A 262 -4.58 -8.85 11.23
C LEU A 262 -5.26 -9.97 12.03
N ASP A 263 -5.34 -11.18 11.48
CA ASP A 263 -5.92 -12.34 12.18
C ASP A 263 -5.11 -12.72 13.42
N VAL A 264 -3.78 -12.76 13.31
CA VAL A 264 -2.87 -12.99 14.45
C VAL A 264 -3.04 -11.91 15.53
N LEU A 265 -3.15 -10.64 15.13
CA LEU A 265 -3.40 -9.53 16.06
C LEU A 265 -4.73 -9.71 16.81
N LEU A 266 -5.82 -9.99 16.08
CA LEU A 266 -7.15 -10.16 16.67
C LEU A 266 -7.21 -11.36 17.63
N LYS A 267 -6.56 -12.47 17.25
CA LYS A 267 -6.41 -13.65 18.12
C LYS A 267 -5.58 -13.33 19.37
N GLY A 268 -4.47 -12.60 19.22
CA GLY A 268 -3.63 -12.15 20.32
C GLY A 268 -4.36 -11.26 21.32
N LEU A 269 -5.32 -10.45 20.85
CA LEU A 269 -6.22 -9.64 21.69
C LEU A 269 -7.40 -10.42 22.28
N GLY A 270 -7.49 -11.73 22.05
CA GLY A 270 -8.55 -12.59 22.59
C GLY A 270 -9.92 -12.39 21.92
N PHE A 271 -9.97 -11.91 20.68
CA PHE A 271 -11.25 -11.75 19.97
C PHE A 271 -11.84 -13.12 19.64
N THR A 272 -13.15 -13.26 19.84
CA THR A 272 -13.91 -14.39 19.28
C THR A 272 -14.04 -14.23 17.77
N GLN A 273 -14.21 -15.34 17.03
CA GLN A 273 -14.39 -15.30 15.58
C GLN A 273 -15.49 -14.31 15.15
N LYS A 274 -16.64 -14.34 15.84
CA LYS A 274 -17.75 -13.42 15.56
C LYS A 274 -17.38 -11.94 15.72
N LYS A 275 -16.54 -11.62 16.71
CA LYS A 275 -16.07 -10.26 16.96
C LYS A 275 -15.03 -9.85 15.92
N ALA A 276 -14.10 -10.75 15.58
CA ALA A 276 -13.13 -10.55 14.50
C ALA A 276 -13.82 -10.30 13.15
N ASP A 277 -14.78 -11.15 12.77
CA ASP A 277 -15.55 -10.99 11.53
C ASP A 277 -16.28 -9.65 11.49
N SER A 278 -16.82 -9.21 12.63
CA SER A 278 -17.51 -7.92 12.72
C SER A 278 -16.55 -6.74 12.55
N GLN A 279 -15.35 -6.84 13.13
CA GLN A 279 -14.29 -5.84 12.97
C GLN A 279 -13.82 -5.78 11.51
N VAL A 280 -13.59 -6.93 10.88
CA VAL A 280 -13.17 -7.04 9.47
C VAL A 280 -14.23 -6.45 8.55
N ARG A 281 -15.52 -6.75 8.74
CA ARG A 281 -16.61 -6.18 7.91
C ARG A 281 -16.69 -4.66 8.03
N TRP A 282 -16.60 -4.12 9.25
CA TRP A 282 -16.57 -2.68 9.47
C TRP A 282 -15.37 -2.04 8.77
N ALA A 283 -14.18 -2.60 8.97
CA ALA A 283 -12.95 -2.10 8.39
C ALA A 283 -12.99 -2.14 6.86
N VAL A 284 -13.43 -3.24 6.25
CA VAL A 284 -13.62 -3.37 4.80
C VAL A 284 -14.54 -2.28 4.26
N LEU A 285 -15.72 -2.11 4.86
CA LEU A 285 -16.70 -1.12 4.40
C LEU A 285 -16.14 0.29 4.53
N ASN A 286 -15.53 0.60 5.67
CA ASN A 286 -14.93 1.91 5.93
C ASN A 286 -13.80 2.22 4.93
N THR A 287 -12.87 1.29 4.75
CA THR A 287 -11.74 1.41 3.83
C THR A 287 -12.21 1.58 2.39
N ILE A 288 -13.16 0.77 1.92
CA ILE A 288 -13.72 0.89 0.56
C ILE A 288 -14.37 2.25 0.33
N LEU A 289 -15.13 2.76 1.30
CA LEU A 289 -15.78 4.07 1.17
C LEU A 289 -14.78 5.22 1.12
N ILE A 290 -13.70 5.15 1.91
CA ILE A 290 -12.62 6.15 1.88
C ILE A 290 -11.89 6.08 0.52
N LEU A 291 -11.54 4.89 0.06
CA LEU A 291 -10.85 4.69 -1.22
C LEU A 291 -11.69 5.15 -2.43
N ARG A 292 -13.00 4.87 -2.43
CA ARG A 292 -13.92 5.34 -3.47
C ARG A 292 -14.00 6.87 -3.50
N ARG A 293 -14.05 7.51 -2.32
CA ARG A 293 -14.13 8.98 -2.24
C ARG A 293 -12.85 9.65 -2.76
N HIS A 294 -11.70 9.06 -2.49
CA HIS A 294 -10.39 9.63 -2.83
C HIS A 294 -9.72 8.91 -4.02
N GLU A 295 -10.51 8.40 -4.96
CA GLU A 295 -10.01 7.63 -6.11
C GLU A 295 -8.97 8.41 -6.93
N SER A 296 -9.23 9.69 -7.21
CA SER A 296 -8.28 10.53 -7.96
C SER A 296 -6.96 10.75 -7.21
N ALA A 297 -7.01 10.90 -5.88
CA ALA A 297 -5.81 11.06 -5.07
C ALA A 297 -4.99 9.76 -5.05
N ARG A 298 -5.66 8.62 -4.91
CA ARG A 298 -5.04 7.29 -5.00
C ARG A 298 -4.34 7.07 -6.34
N ALA A 299 -4.98 7.40 -7.45
CA ALA A 299 -4.40 7.22 -8.78
C ALA A 299 -3.13 8.07 -8.97
N LYS A 300 -3.17 9.36 -8.59
CA LYS A 300 -1.99 10.24 -8.67
C LYS A 300 -0.87 9.83 -7.71
N LEU A 301 -1.25 9.30 -6.54
CA LEU A 301 -0.29 8.73 -5.58
C LEU A 301 0.40 7.51 -6.17
N ALA A 302 -0.34 6.61 -6.81
CA ALA A 302 0.23 5.45 -7.51
C ALA A 302 1.24 5.89 -8.61
N ASP A 303 0.94 6.94 -9.37
CA ASP A 303 1.85 7.50 -10.37
C ASP A 303 3.12 8.11 -9.73
N ALA A 304 2.97 8.76 -8.58
CA ALA A 304 4.09 9.29 -7.82
C ALA A 304 4.98 8.15 -7.27
N MET A 305 4.35 7.09 -6.77
CA MET A 305 5.02 5.92 -6.23
C MET A 305 5.77 5.12 -7.29
N SER A 306 5.16 4.91 -8.46
CA SER A 306 5.79 4.25 -9.62
C SER A 306 6.99 5.02 -10.17
N SER A 307 6.99 6.34 -9.99
CA SER A 307 8.11 7.22 -10.35
C SER A 307 9.23 7.26 -9.29
N GLY A 308 9.11 6.50 -8.18
CA GLY A 308 10.11 6.45 -7.11
C GLY A 308 10.28 7.75 -6.32
N LYS A 309 9.23 8.56 -6.18
CA LYS A 309 9.29 9.82 -5.41
C LYS A 309 9.47 9.56 -3.91
N SER A 310 9.95 10.57 -3.17
CA SER A 310 10.04 10.45 -1.70
C SER A 310 8.66 10.40 -1.04
N VAL A 311 8.62 9.94 0.22
CA VAL A 311 7.38 9.89 1.02
C VAL A 311 6.76 11.28 1.15
N GLY A 312 7.56 12.31 1.42
CA GLY A 312 7.13 13.69 1.49
C GLY A 312 6.51 14.18 0.18
N ASN A 313 7.10 13.84 -0.98
CA ASN A 313 6.51 14.16 -2.28
C ASN A 313 5.18 13.42 -2.51
N CYS A 314 5.07 12.16 -2.10
CA CYS A 314 3.82 11.40 -2.15
C CYS A 314 2.73 12.06 -1.27
N ILE A 315 3.09 12.53 -0.07
CA ILE A 315 2.19 13.29 0.80
C ILE A 315 1.76 14.61 0.13
N ASP A 316 2.67 15.36 -0.50
CA ASP A 316 2.34 16.59 -1.23
C ASP A 316 1.34 16.31 -2.36
N VAL A 317 1.48 15.18 -3.06
CA VAL A 317 0.53 14.77 -4.11
C VAL A 317 -0.86 14.49 -3.53
N VAL A 318 -0.95 13.80 -2.39
CA VAL A 318 -2.24 13.53 -1.72
C VAL A 318 -2.90 14.83 -1.27
N GLU A 319 -2.15 15.72 -0.60
CA GLU A 319 -2.65 17.00 -0.09
C GLU A 319 -3.09 17.98 -1.19
N ASN A 320 -2.54 17.84 -2.40
CA ASN A 320 -2.94 18.61 -3.58
C ASN A 320 -4.13 17.98 -4.32
N SER A 321 -4.40 16.70 -4.09
CA SER A 321 -5.39 15.93 -4.87
C SER A 321 -6.73 15.75 -4.15
N ILE A 322 -6.76 15.93 -2.83
CA ILE A 322 -7.99 15.83 -2.04
C ILE A 322 -8.64 17.21 -1.91
N HIS A 323 -9.93 17.29 -2.24
CA HIS A 323 -10.72 18.50 -2.05
C HIS A 323 -11.29 18.54 -0.63
N LEU A 324 -11.33 19.73 -0.03
CA LEU A 324 -11.83 19.97 1.34
C LEU A 324 -13.23 19.40 1.65
N PRO A 325 -14.21 19.38 0.72
CA PRO A 325 -15.53 18.80 0.98
C PRO A 325 -15.53 17.28 1.18
N ASP A 326 -14.45 16.61 0.75
CA ASP A 326 -14.34 15.16 0.78
C ASP A 326 -13.72 14.63 2.09
N LEU A 327 -13.15 15.52 2.90
CA LEU A 327 -12.55 15.19 4.21
C LEU A 327 -13.63 14.92 5.27
#